data_AF-A0A0G1M6I4-F1
#
_entry.id   AF-A0A0G1M6I4-F1
#
_cell.length_a   1.000
_cell.length_b   1.000
_cell.length_c   1.000
_cell.angle_alpha   90.00
_cell.angle_beta   90.00
_cell.angle_gamma   90.00
#
_symmetry.space_group_name_H-M   'P 1'
#
loop_
_entity.id
_entity.type
_entity.pdbx_description
1 polymer ?
#
loop_
_entity_poly.entity_id
_entity_poly.type
_entity_poly.pdbx_seq_one_letter_code
_entity_poly.pdbx_strand_id
1 'polypeptide(L)' 'RESEERNGMKVVVTGDQKVAYIEINGEERKDLVELINSAMKKVQKEAAKKMMEMGGGLSGLLGKMG' A
#
# COMPACT_ATOMS: atom_id res chain seq x y z
N ARG A 1 10.47 -11.47 -2.61
CA ARG A 1 10.76 -10.40 -1.63
C ARG A 1 11.91 -9.66 -2.27
N GLU A 2 11.74 -8.37 -2.54
CA GLU A 2 12.75 -7.57 -3.22
C GLU A 2 13.37 -6.59 -2.23
N SER A 3 14.63 -6.22 -2.45
CA SER A 3 15.33 -5.24 -1.64
C SER A 3 16.06 -4.22 -2.49
N GLU A 4 16.04 -2.97 -2.07
CA GLU A 4 16.77 -1.87 -2.70
C GLU A 4 17.69 -1.20 -1.69
N GLU A 5 18.89 -0.84 -2.13
CA GLU A 5 19.93 -0.25 -1.30
C GLU A 5 20.49 1.01 -1.95
N ARG A 6 20.54 2.11 -1.19
CA ARG A 6 21.10 3.39 -1.67
C ARG A 6 21.46 4.31 -0.52
N ASN A 7 22.64 4.93 -0.58
CA ASN A 7 23.08 5.97 0.37
C ASN A 7 22.91 5.56 1.85
N GLY A 8 23.35 4.34 2.20
CA GLY A 8 23.23 3.81 3.56
C GLY A 8 21.81 3.38 3.95
N MET A 9 20.84 3.43 3.04
CA MET A 9 19.49 2.94 3.28
C MET A 9 19.30 1.58 2.63
N LYS A 10 18.57 0.71 3.31
CA LYS A 10 18.06 -0.56 2.77
C LYS A 10 16.56 -0.63 3.00
N VAL A 11 15.81 -0.99 1.97
CA VAL A 11 14.37 -1.22 2.05
C VAL A 11 14.06 -2.60 1.52
N VAL A 12 13.23 -3.37 2.23
CA VAL A 12 12.73 -4.67 1.77
C VAL A 12 11.22 -4.60 1.60
N VAL A 13 10.73 -5.06 0.44
CA VAL A 13 9.31 -5.08 0.09
C VAL A 13 8.86 -6.51 -0.22
N THR A 14 7.67 -6.89 0.23
CA THR A 14 7.04 -8.19 -0.05
C THR A 14 6.32 -8.19 -1.40
N GLY A 15 5.99 -9.39 -1.91
CA GLY A 15 5.28 -9.51 -3.20
C GLY A 15 3.88 -8.87 -3.22
N ASP A 16 3.27 -8.69 -2.04
CA ASP A 16 2.01 -7.96 -1.85
C ASP A 16 2.21 -6.45 -1.60
N GLN A 17 3.38 -5.90 -1.96
CA GLN A 17 3.72 -4.48 -1.87
C GLN A 17 3.67 -3.89 -0.44
N LYS A 18 3.97 -4.69 0.59
CA LYS A 18 4.18 -4.17 1.95
C LYS A 18 5.65 -3.94 2.22
N VAL A 19 5.96 -2.83 2.89
CA VAL A 19 7.32 -2.60 3.40
C VAL A 19 7.52 -3.55 4.58
N ALA A 20 8.51 -4.43 4.48
CA ALA A 20 8.83 -5.41 5.51
C ALA A 20 9.98 -4.97 6.43
N TYR A 21 10.89 -4.15 5.91
CA TYR A 21 12.08 -3.73 6.63
C TYR A 21 12.62 -2.43 6.05
N ILE A 22 13.11 -1.55 6.93
CA ILE A 22 13.89 -0.37 6.58
C ILE A 22 15.09 -0.33 7.52
N GLU A 23 16.27 -0.10 6.97
CA GLU A 23 17.49 0.23 7.70
C GLU A 23 18.05 1.54 7.17
N ILE A 24 18.58 2.38 8.06
CA ILE A 24 19.31 3.59 7.71
C ILE A 24 20.60 3.60 8.52
N ASN A 25 21.73 3.57 7.83
CA ASN A 25 23.08 3.57 8.40
C ASN A 25 23.29 2.49 9.47
N GLY A 26 22.78 1.28 9.25
CA GLY A 26 22.89 0.16 10.20
C GLY A 26 21.81 0.13 11.29
N GLU A 27 20.94 1.14 11.37
CA GLU A 27 19.84 1.18 12.35
C GLU A 27 18.51 0.76 11.71
N GLU A 28 17.86 -0.25 12.29
CA GLU A 28 16.52 -0.67 11.88
C GLU A 28 15.48 0.40 12.24
N ARG A 29 14.63 0.75 11.27
CA ARG A 29 13.61 1.79 11.38
C ARG A 29 12.19 1.22 11.33
N LYS A 30 11.82 0.53 12.41
CA LYS A 30 10.47 -0.05 12.58
C LYS A 30 9.38 1.02 12.55
N ASP A 31 9.65 2.18 13.11
CA ASP A 31 8.79 3.36 13.10
C ASP A 31 8.38 3.78 11.66
N LEU A 32 9.36 3.80 10.75
CA LEU A 32 9.12 4.13 9.35
C LEU A 32 8.35 3.02 8.62
N VAL A 33 8.63 1.76 8.93
CA VAL A 33 7.91 0.61 8.36
C VAL A 33 6.41 0.71 8.70
N GLU A 34 6.07 0.98 9.97
CA GLU A 34 4.69 1.12 10.41
C GLU A 34 4.01 2.35 9.80
N LEU A 35 4.68 3.50 9.81
CA LEU A 35 4.17 4.76 9.29
C LEU A 35 3.83 4.64 7.80
N ILE A 36 4.76 4.13 6.99
CA ILE A 36 4.60 4.02 5.54
C ILE A 36 3.50 3.03 5.20
N ASN A 37 3.47 1.85 5.82
CA ASN A 37 2.40 0.88 5.58
C ASN A 37 1.01 1.43 5.97
N SER A 38 0.93 2.19 7.07
CA SER A 38 -0.31 2.86 7.48
C SER A 38 -0.77 3.91 6.45
N ALA A 39 0.17 4.71 5.92
CA ALA A 39 -0.11 5.68 4.87
C ALA A 39 -0.57 5.00 3.57
N MET A 40 0.13 3.95 3.11
CA MET A 40 -0.26 3.19 1.92
C MET A 40 -1.66 2.58 2.06
N LYS A 41 -1.99 2.05 3.23
CA LYS A 41 -3.33 1.50 3.51
C LYS A 41 -4.42 2.56 3.40
N LYS A 42 -4.17 3.80 3.83
CA LYS A 42 -5.12 4.92 3.67
C LYS A 42 -5.31 5.25 2.18
N VAL A 43 -4.22 5.34 1.41
CA VAL A 43 -4.30 5.58 -0.04
C VAL A 43 -5.08 4.48 -0.75
N GLN A 44 -4.81 3.21 -0.45
CA GLN A 44 -5.52 2.06 -1.02
C GLN A 44 -7.02 2.09 -0.69
N LYS A 45 -7.39 2.47 0.55
CA LYS A 45 -8.80 2.61 0.95
C LYS A 45 -9.52 3.70 0.15
N GLU A 46 -8.89 4.86 -0.01
CA GLU A 46 -9.46 5.96 -0.81
C GLU A 46 -9.57 5.58 -2.30
N ALA A 47 -8.56 4.89 -2.85
CA ALA A 47 -8.62 4.38 -4.22
C ALA A 47 -9.75 3.36 -4.40
N ALA A 48 -9.91 2.43 -3.47
CA ALA A 48 -11.02 1.46 -3.48
C ALA A 48 -12.38 2.17 -3.39
N LYS A 49 -12.50 3.18 -2.54
CA LYS A 49 -13.72 4.00 -2.41
C LYS A 49 -14.08 4.66 -3.74
N LYS A 50 -13.12 5.34 -4.38
CA LYS A 50 -13.33 5.96 -5.69
C LYS A 50 -13.67 4.94 -6.78
N MET A 51 -13.05 3.76 -6.75
CA MET A 51 -13.36 2.69 -7.72
C MET A 51 -14.80 2.19 -7.55
N MET A 52 -15.29 2.06 -6.33
CA MET A 52 -16.70 1.71 -6.07
C MET A 52 -17.67 2.81 -6.53
N GLU A 53 -17.30 4.08 -6.35
CA GLU A 53 -18.08 5.24 -6.82
C GLU A 53 -18.13 5.29 -8.37
N MET A 54 -17.00 5.11 -9.04
CA MET A 54 -16.89 5.13 -10.50
C MET A 54 -17.45 3.88 -11.18
N GLY A 55 -17.32 2.71 -10.55
CA GLY A 55 -17.82 1.44 -11.08
C GLY A 55 -19.35 1.34 -11.11
N GLY A 56 -20.06 2.33 -10.55
CA GLY A 56 -21.47 2.23 -10.25
C GLY A 56 -21.67 1.12 -9.23
N GLY A 57 -21.86 1.46 -7.95
CA GLY A 57 -22.20 0.48 -6.91
C GLY A 57 -23.42 -0.39 -7.27
N LEU A 58 -23.97 -1.15 -6.32
CA LEU A 58 -25.07 -2.12 -6.55
C LEU A 58 -26.19 -1.69 -7.53
N SER A 59 -26.47 -0.39 -7.67
CA SER A 59 -27.36 0.20 -8.68
C SER A 59 -27.00 -0.12 -10.15
N GLY A 60 -25.71 -0.11 -10.52
CA GLY A 60 -25.26 -0.44 -11.89
C GLY A 60 -25.35 -1.93 -12.23
N LEU A 61 -25.26 -2.80 -11.21
CA LEU A 61 -25.48 -4.24 -11.32
C LEU A 61 -26.99 -4.59 -11.36
N LEU A 62 -27.82 -3.90 -10.56
CA LEU A 62 -29.28 -4.08 -10.57
C LEU A 62 -29.93 -3.59 -11.88
N GLY A 63 -29.46 -2.47 -12.45
CA GLY A 63 -29.98 -1.94 -13.71
C GLY A 63 -29.70 -2.82 -14.95
N LYS A 64 -28.79 -3.81 -14.85
CA LYS A 64 -28.51 -4.80 -15.91
C LYS A 64 -29.24 -6.12 -15.73
N MET A 65 -29.91 -6.33 -14.60
CA MET A 65 -30.72 -7.52 -14.30
C MET A 65 -32.23 -7.29 -14.45
N GLY A 66 -32.64 -6.06 -14.78
CA GLY A 66 -34.03 -5.68 -15.10
C GLY A 66 -34.31 -5.68 -16.59
#